data_AF-A0A016U040-F1
#
_entry.id   AF-A0A016U040-F1
#
_cell.length_a   1.000
_cell.length_b   1.000
_cell.length_c   1.000
_cell.angle_alpha   90.00
_cell.angle_beta   90.00
_cell.angle_gamma   90.00
#
_symmetry.space_group_name_H-M   'P 1'
#
loop_
_entity.id
_entity.type
_entity.pdbx_description
1 polymer ?
#
loop_
_entity_poly.entity_id
_entity_poly.type
_entity_poly.pdbx_seq_one_letter_code
_entity_poly.pdbx_strand_id
1 'polypeptide(L)'
;MQIPMQATSASIRRAKFDRAFTVQDDVPSCSRKAGQNGSIRKSARFATRSRSQRRGTLSSIASLSFSQKQALTASWRLLRPQAPGLFRKVFLELEIVSSKVKQIFYKALCVDAFNKDEENIATMDVHIRLMVKFFDDLLATLDDEAECTNRMKRIGTSHAVLARTCGFTSDIWERLGEITMERICAHELVQLSECACDFVCNCDCGGVTAD
;
A
#
# COMPACT_ATOMS: atom_id res chain seq x y z
N MET A 1 -35.28 49.91 25.68
CA MET A 1 -35.31 48.77 26.61
C MET A 1 -34.24 47.78 26.16
N GLN A 2 -33.22 47.61 26.98
CA GLN A 2 -31.99 46.86 26.71
C GLN A 2 -32.12 45.49 27.39
N ILE A 3 -31.93 44.40 26.64
CA ILE A 3 -31.91 43.04 27.20
C ILE A 3 -30.43 42.64 27.33
N PRO A 4 -29.91 42.35 28.53
CA PRO A 4 -28.53 41.93 28.68
C PRO A 4 -28.35 40.43 28.42
N MET A 5 -27.24 40.11 27.75
CA MET A 5 -26.68 38.77 27.59
C MET A 5 -26.28 38.17 28.95
N GLN A 6 -26.56 36.87 29.13
CA GLN A 6 -25.80 36.04 30.06
C GLN A 6 -25.16 34.88 29.31
N ALA A 7 -23.82 34.89 29.29
CA ALA A 7 -22.99 33.80 28.82
C ALA A 7 -22.90 32.73 29.93
N THR A 8 -23.26 31.49 29.61
CA THR A 8 -22.97 30.33 30.46
C THR A 8 -21.76 29.60 29.89
N SER A 9 -20.63 29.76 30.58
CA SER A 9 -19.36 29.11 30.28
C SER A 9 -19.42 27.65 30.74
N ALA A 10 -19.72 26.72 29.83
CA ALA A 10 -19.56 25.29 30.09
C ALA A 10 -18.15 24.85 29.65
N SER A 11 -17.22 24.79 30.61
CA SER A 11 -15.92 24.14 30.45
C SER A 11 -16.10 22.63 30.29
N ILE A 12 -16.05 22.12 29.06
CA ILE A 12 -15.98 20.68 28.81
C ILE A 12 -14.50 20.26 28.89
N ARG A 13 -14.21 19.51 29.95
CA ARG A 13 -12.88 19.00 30.30
C ARG A 13 -12.40 17.99 29.27
N ARG A 14 -11.17 18.20 28.82
CA ARG A 14 -10.37 17.32 27.96
C ARG A 14 -10.06 16.01 28.71
N ALA A 15 -10.69 14.91 28.35
CA ALA A 15 -10.33 13.60 28.87
C ALA A 15 -9.08 13.08 28.12
N LYS A 16 -7.93 13.15 28.80
CA LYS A 16 -6.74 12.36 28.44
C LYS A 16 -7.03 10.90 28.76
N PHE A 17 -6.93 10.02 27.76
CA PHE A 17 -6.96 8.57 27.96
C PHE A 17 -5.52 8.06 28.02
N ASP A 18 -4.91 8.17 29.21
CA ASP A 18 -3.72 7.39 29.55
C ASP A 18 -4.19 6.10 30.21
N ARG A 19 -3.94 4.96 29.56
CA ARG A 19 -4.05 3.65 30.22
C ARG A 19 -2.89 2.76 29.79
N ALA A 20 -1.85 2.78 30.60
CA ALA A 20 -0.85 1.72 30.65
C ALA A 20 -1.52 0.44 31.16
N PHE A 21 -1.24 -0.69 30.52
CA PHE A 21 -1.56 -2.00 31.07
C PHE A 21 -0.42 -2.96 30.75
N THR A 22 0.32 -3.32 31.78
CA THR A 22 1.23 -4.46 31.85
C THR A 22 0.40 -5.73 31.87
N VAL A 23 0.73 -6.70 31.00
CA VAL A 23 0.29 -8.09 31.18
C VAL A 23 1.46 -9.02 30.91
N GLN A 24 1.71 -9.86 31.92
CA GLN A 24 2.73 -10.88 32.04
C GLN A 24 2.51 -12.04 31.06
N ASP A 25 3.63 -12.67 30.71
CA ASP A 25 3.73 -13.95 30.01
C ASP A 25 2.98 -15.07 30.76
N ASP A 26 2.12 -15.80 30.06
CA ASP A 26 1.74 -17.16 30.45
C ASP A 26 1.57 -18.03 29.19
N VAL A 27 2.50 -18.97 29.06
CA VAL A 27 2.60 -20.00 28.03
C VAL A 27 1.77 -21.21 28.46
N PRO A 28 0.92 -21.79 27.59
CA PRO A 28 0.50 -23.18 27.75
C PRO A 28 1.21 -24.08 26.74
N SER A 29 2.10 -24.92 27.25
CA SER A 29 2.68 -26.08 26.57
C SER A 29 1.61 -27.17 26.40
N CYS A 30 1.48 -27.72 25.20
CA CYS A 30 0.74 -28.96 24.94
C CYS A 30 1.61 -29.91 24.12
N SER A 31 2.09 -30.98 24.77
CA SER A 31 2.71 -32.15 24.14
C SER A 31 1.66 -33.21 23.83
N ARG A 32 1.63 -33.74 22.60
CA ARG A 32 1.23 -35.14 22.29
C ARG A 32 2.05 -35.72 21.14
N LYS A 33 2.32 -37.02 21.26
CA LYS A 33 3.33 -37.85 20.59
C LYS A 33 2.87 -38.49 19.26
N ALA A 34 3.87 -38.74 18.40
CA ALA A 34 4.18 -39.92 17.58
C ALA A 34 3.22 -40.47 16.49
N GLY A 35 3.80 -40.78 15.32
CA GLY A 35 3.28 -41.75 14.34
C GLY A 35 3.86 -41.61 12.92
N GLN A 36 4.80 -42.47 12.54
CA GLN A 36 5.37 -42.61 11.19
C GLN A 36 4.53 -43.54 10.29
N ASN A 37 4.49 -43.24 8.98
CA ASN A 37 4.58 -44.11 7.78
C ASN A 37 3.51 -43.87 6.69
N GLY A 38 3.95 -43.69 5.43
CA GLY A 38 3.12 -43.96 4.24
C GLY A 38 3.40 -43.18 2.94
N SER A 39 4.21 -43.75 2.05
CA SER A 39 4.12 -43.81 0.56
C SER A 39 4.19 -42.57 -0.38
N ILE A 40 5.37 -42.41 -1.00
CA ILE A 40 5.73 -42.24 -2.43
C ILE A 40 4.67 -41.86 -3.50
N ARG A 41 4.91 -40.67 -4.11
CA ARG A 41 4.87 -40.20 -5.54
C ARG A 41 3.60 -40.37 -6.41
N LYS A 42 3.05 -39.23 -6.90
CA LYS A 42 3.34 -38.65 -8.24
C LYS A 42 2.55 -37.35 -8.55
N SER A 43 3.28 -36.41 -9.16
CA SER A 43 2.85 -35.45 -10.20
C SER A 43 2.01 -34.22 -9.80
N ALA A 44 2.70 -33.09 -9.60
CA ALA A 44 2.19 -31.77 -9.94
C ALA A 44 3.29 -31.02 -10.69
N ARG A 45 3.19 -30.99 -12.03
CA ARG A 45 3.94 -30.06 -12.88
C ARG A 45 3.22 -28.71 -12.82
N PHE A 46 3.99 -27.63 -12.67
CA PHE A 46 3.59 -26.23 -12.70
C PHE A 46 2.76 -25.73 -11.51
N ALA A 47 3.44 -25.54 -10.38
CA ALA A 47 3.06 -24.53 -9.40
C ALA A 47 4.32 -23.80 -8.96
N THR A 48 4.78 -22.81 -9.73
CA THR A 48 5.68 -21.75 -9.23
C THR A 48 4.86 -20.80 -8.35
N ARG A 49 4.27 -21.34 -7.27
CA ARG A 49 3.83 -20.53 -6.14
C ARG A 49 5.07 -20.24 -5.31
N SER A 50 5.71 -19.11 -5.61
CA SER A 50 6.74 -18.56 -4.74
C SER A 50 6.04 -18.08 -3.46
N ARG A 51 5.80 -19.00 -2.52
CA ARG A 51 5.44 -18.65 -1.15
C ARG A 51 6.69 -18.08 -0.51
N SER A 52 6.90 -16.78 -0.68
CA SER A 52 7.83 -16.04 0.16
C SER A 52 7.24 -15.94 1.57
N GLN A 53 7.45 -16.99 2.36
CA GLN A 53 7.21 -16.98 3.79
C GLN A 53 8.39 -16.29 4.51
N ARG A 54 8.89 -15.20 3.94
CA ARG A 54 9.85 -14.31 4.59
C ARG A 54 9.05 -13.15 5.14
N ARG A 55 8.96 -13.11 6.47
CA ARG A 55 8.70 -11.87 7.22
C ARG A 55 9.62 -10.82 6.60
N GLY A 56 9.06 -9.90 5.81
CA GLY A 56 9.84 -8.90 5.07
C GLY A 56 10.54 -8.02 6.09
N THR A 57 11.83 -8.27 6.32
CA THR A 57 12.63 -7.38 7.14
C THR A 57 12.80 -6.09 6.33
N LEU A 58 12.51 -4.94 6.93
CA LEU A 58 12.72 -3.61 6.31
C LEU A 58 14.16 -3.42 5.80
N SER A 59 15.09 -4.26 6.25
CA SER A 59 16.45 -4.41 5.73
C SER A 59 16.55 -4.71 4.23
N SER A 60 15.47 -5.18 3.58
CA SER A 60 15.49 -5.41 2.12
C SER A 60 15.58 -4.10 1.31
N ILE A 61 15.06 -2.98 1.85
CA ILE A 61 15.19 -1.67 1.19
C ILE A 61 16.62 -1.13 1.40
N ALA A 62 17.18 -1.37 2.58
CA ALA A 62 18.57 -1.02 2.92
C ALA A 62 19.61 -1.72 2.03
N SER A 63 19.29 -2.92 1.53
CA SER A 63 20.18 -3.70 0.67
C SER A 63 20.15 -3.34 -0.81
N LEU A 64 19.35 -2.34 -1.23
CA LEU A 64 19.29 -1.94 -2.63
C LEU A 64 20.61 -1.29 -3.06
N SER A 65 21.21 -1.85 -4.10
CA SER A 65 22.39 -1.27 -4.75
C SER A 65 22.07 0.07 -5.41
N PHE A 66 23.10 0.89 -5.64
CA PHE A 66 22.95 2.20 -6.29
C PHE A 66 22.22 2.12 -7.65
N SER A 67 22.57 1.13 -8.48
CA SER A 67 21.93 0.92 -9.78
C SER A 67 20.45 0.52 -9.65
N GLN A 68 20.09 -0.27 -8.65
CA GLN A 68 18.69 -0.61 -8.37
C GLN A 68 17.89 0.61 -7.90
N LYS A 69 18.47 1.44 -7.01
CA LYS A 69 17.83 2.70 -6.58
C LYS A 69 17.62 3.64 -7.76
N GLN A 70 18.63 3.80 -8.63
CA GLN A 70 18.53 4.63 -9.83
C GLN A 70 17.45 4.12 -10.79
N ALA A 71 17.39 2.79 -11.01
CA ALA A 71 16.35 2.18 -11.84
C ALA A 71 14.95 2.44 -11.28
N LEU A 72 14.73 2.27 -9.97
CA LEU A 72 13.45 2.57 -9.32
C LEU A 72 13.04 4.03 -9.49
N THR A 73 13.97 4.96 -9.27
CA THR A 73 13.72 6.40 -9.46
C THR A 73 13.39 6.72 -10.92
N ALA A 74 14.07 6.10 -11.87
CA ALA A 74 13.82 6.29 -13.30
C ALA A 74 12.45 5.73 -13.72
N SER A 75 12.12 4.49 -13.32
CA SER A 75 10.81 3.86 -13.57
C SER A 75 9.68 4.69 -12.96
N TRP A 76 9.84 5.14 -11.70
CA TRP A 76 8.83 5.96 -11.05
C TRP A 76 8.60 7.28 -11.78
N ARG A 77 9.65 7.94 -12.27
CA ARG A 77 9.50 9.20 -13.02
C ARG A 77 8.61 9.04 -14.26
N LEU A 78 8.69 7.90 -14.95
CA LEU A 78 7.86 7.59 -16.11
C LEU A 78 6.44 7.18 -15.73
N LEU A 79 6.30 6.43 -14.63
CA LEU A 79 5.01 5.94 -14.14
C LEU A 79 4.18 7.04 -13.46
N ARG A 80 4.83 7.96 -12.74
CA ARG A 80 4.21 8.94 -11.83
C ARG A 80 3.05 9.72 -12.46
N PRO A 81 3.11 10.24 -13.71
CA PRO A 81 1.98 10.95 -14.33
C PRO A 81 0.71 10.09 -14.43
N GLN A 82 0.88 8.76 -14.58
CA GLN A 82 -0.21 7.80 -14.71
C GLN A 82 -0.59 7.13 -13.38
N ALA A 83 0.23 7.31 -12.34
CA ALA A 83 0.07 6.68 -11.03
C ALA A 83 -1.31 6.92 -10.38
N PRO A 84 -1.95 8.11 -10.46
CA PRO A 84 -3.31 8.27 -9.92
C PRO A 84 -4.33 7.33 -10.57
N GLY A 85 -4.24 7.17 -11.90
CA GLY A 85 -5.10 6.25 -12.65
C GLY A 85 -4.80 4.79 -12.32
N LEU A 86 -3.52 4.44 -12.18
CA LEU A 86 -3.09 3.10 -11.77
C LEU A 86 -3.61 2.75 -10.36
N PHE A 87 -3.39 3.60 -9.36
CA PHE A 87 -3.82 3.33 -7.99
C PHE A 87 -5.33 3.28 -7.85
N ARG A 88 -6.09 4.05 -8.64
CA ARG A 88 -7.54 3.87 -8.71
C ARG A 88 -7.91 2.44 -9.13
N LYS A 89 -7.27 1.91 -10.19
CA LYS A 89 -7.51 0.53 -10.63
C LYS A 89 -7.06 -0.50 -9.60
N VAL A 90 -5.96 -0.24 -8.88
CA VAL A 90 -5.45 -1.10 -7.79
C VAL A 90 -6.46 -1.19 -6.65
N PHE A 91 -6.94 -0.05 -6.14
CA PHE A 91 -7.87 -0.07 -5.01
C PHE A 91 -9.25 -0.63 -5.39
N LEU A 92 -9.76 -0.36 -6.60
CA LEU A 92 -11.00 -0.97 -7.08
C LEU A 92 -10.89 -2.50 -7.15
N GLU A 93 -9.75 -3.03 -7.60
CA GLU A 93 -9.52 -4.47 -7.58
C GLU A 93 -9.37 -5.01 -6.15
N LEU A 94 -8.70 -4.26 -5.27
CA LEU A 94 -8.58 -4.62 -3.87
C LEU A 94 -9.95 -4.74 -3.17
N GLU A 95 -10.90 -3.86 -3.50
CA GLU A 95 -12.29 -3.95 -3.02
C GLU A 95 -13.04 -5.19 -3.54
N ILE A 96 -12.74 -5.62 -4.76
CA ILE A 96 -13.34 -6.83 -5.35
C ILE A 96 -12.82 -8.08 -4.65
N VAL A 97 -11.52 -8.16 -4.40
CA VAL A 97 -10.90 -9.34 -3.75
C VAL A 97 -11.09 -9.35 -2.23
N SER A 98 -11.35 -8.19 -1.61
CA SER A 98 -11.56 -8.06 -0.17
C SER A 98 -12.77 -7.19 0.17
N SER A 99 -13.86 -7.85 0.57
CA SER A 99 -15.07 -7.17 1.05
C SER A 99 -14.82 -6.27 2.28
N LYS A 100 -13.75 -6.53 3.05
CA LYS A 100 -13.33 -5.70 4.18
C LYS A 100 -12.84 -4.34 3.72
N VAL A 101 -12.04 -4.29 2.65
CA VAL A 101 -11.55 -3.03 2.07
C VAL A 101 -12.71 -2.19 1.55
N LYS A 102 -13.66 -2.83 0.85
CA LYS A 102 -14.89 -2.17 0.40
C LYS A 102 -15.68 -1.57 1.58
N GLN A 103 -15.80 -2.30 2.69
CA GLN A 103 -16.47 -1.80 3.89
C GLN A 103 -15.74 -0.61 4.54
N ILE A 104 -14.41 -0.60 4.52
CA ILE A 104 -13.60 0.50 5.07
C ILE A 104 -13.86 1.79 4.29
N PHE A 105 -13.73 1.74 2.95
CA PHE A 105 -13.98 2.92 2.12
C PHE A 105 -15.45 3.36 2.16
N TYR A 106 -16.39 2.42 2.23
CA TYR A 106 -17.81 2.77 2.39
C TYR A 106 -18.08 3.51 3.71
N LYS A 107 -17.55 3.03 4.84
CA LYS A 107 -17.67 3.73 6.13
C LYS A 107 -17.04 5.13 6.08
N ALA A 108 -15.92 5.28 5.38
CA ALA A 108 -15.31 6.59 5.18
C ALA A 108 -16.22 7.52 4.38
N LEU A 109 -16.79 7.07 3.26
CA LEU A 109 -17.75 7.85 2.48
C LEU A 109 -18.97 8.28 3.29
N CYS A 110 -19.49 7.40 4.16
CA CYS A 110 -20.57 7.77 5.08
C CYS A 110 -20.14 8.91 6.00
N VAL A 111 -18.98 8.80 6.66
CA VAL A 111 -18.46 9.85 7.55
C VAL A 111 -18.25 11.17 6.80
N ASP A 112 -17.69 11.11 5.59
CA ASP A 112 -17.44 12.28 4.73
C ASP A 112 -18.74 13.00 4.35
N ALA A 113 -19.80 12.25 4.03
CA ALA A 113 -21.11 12.82 3.71
C ALA A 113 -21.77 13.57 4.88
N PHE A 114 -21.46 13.19 6.13
CA PHE A 114 -22.00 13.80 7.34
C PHE A 114 -21.08 14.86 7.98
N ASN A 115 -19.77 14.83 7.70
CA ASN A 115 -18.79 15.79 8.22
C ASN A 115 -18.26 16.69 7.09
N LYS A 116 -19.05 17.71 6.71
CA LYS A 116 -18.71 18.62 5.60
C LYS A 116 -17.58 19.61 5.91
N ASP A 117 -17.20 19.76 7.17
CA ASP A 117 -16.25 20.78 7.63
C ASP A 117 -14.80 20.28 7.70
N GLU A 118 -14.55 18.97 7.50
CA GLU A 118 -13.22 18.36 7.59
C GLU A 118 -13.02 17.33 6.46
N GLU A 119 -11.93 17.46 5.68
CA GLU A 119 -11.63 16.54 4.57
C GLU A 119 -11.37 15.13 5.12
N ASN A 120 -12.19 14.15 4.73
CA ASN A 120 -12.01 12.79 5.21
C ASN A 120 -10.83 12.11 4.50
N ILE A 121 -9.73 11.99 5.23
CA ILE A 121 -8.50 11.34 4.78
C ILE A 121 -8.68 9.86 4.39
N ALA A 122 -9.78 9.22 4.78
CA ALA A 122 -10.06 7.82 4.53
C ALA A 122 -10.81 7.55 3.22
N THR A 123 -11.14 8.57 2.42
CA THR A 123 -11.75 8.35 1.10
C THR A 123 -10.76 7.78 0.08
N MET A 124 -11.29 7.08 -0.92
CA MET A 124 -10.52 6.49 -2.02
C MET A 124 -9.66 7.53 -2.75
N ASP A 125 -10.25 8.67 -3.13
CA ASP A 125 -9.54 9.70 -3.89
C ASP A 125 -8.43 10.36 -3.07
N VAL A 126 -8.62 10.52 -1.75
CA VAL A 126 -7.53 10.97 -0.87
C VAL A 126 -6.44 9.90 -0.77
N HIS A 127 -6.82 8.63 -0.58
CA HIS A 127 -5.86 7.52 -0.53
C HIS A 127 -5.03 7.38 -1.81
N ILE A 128 -5.60 7.64 -3.00
CA ILE A 128 -4.86 7.68 -4.26
C ILE A 128 -3.77 8.77 -4.22
N ARG A 129 -4.12 9.98 -3.76
CA ARG A 129 -3.14 11.09 -3.62
C ARG A 129 -2.06 10.74 -2.60
N LEU A 130 -2.45 10.15 -1.47
CA LEU A 130 -1.54 9.72 -0.42
C LEU A 130 -0.59 8.61 -0.90
N MET A 131 -1.06 7.67 -1.73
CA MET A 131 -0.20 6.64 -2.32
C MET A 131 0.85 7.23 -3.25
N VAL A 132 0.46 8.13 -4.17
CA VAL A 132 1.42 8.80 -5.05
C VAL A 132 2.46 9.58 -4.24
N LYS A 133 2.00 10.35 -3.25
CA LYS A 133 2.90 11.09 -2.34
C LYS A 133 3.81 10.14 -1.55
N PHE A 134 3.30 8.99 -1.11
CA PHE A 134 4.09 8.02 -0.39
C PHE A 134 5.27 7.51 -1.24
N PHE A 135 5.04 7.16 -2.50
CA PHE A 135 6.12 6.74 -3.40
C PHE A 135 7.09 7.89 -3.71
N ASP A 136 6.60 9.11 -3.95
CA ASP A 136 7.45 10.31 -4.13
C ASP A 136 8.40 10.48 -2.93
N ASP A 137 7.84 10.47 -1.72
CA ASP A 137 8.57 10.67 -0.47
C ASP A 137 9.52 9.48 -0.15
N LEU A 138 9.10 8.24 -0.43
CA LEU A 138 9.90 7.03 -0.19
C LEU A 138 11.12 6.99 -1.10
N LEU A 139 10.94 7.30 -2.38
CA LEU A 139 12.02 7.30 -3.37
C LEU A 139 13.02 8.43 -3.12
N ALA A 140 12.55 9.60 -2.67
CA ALA A 140 13.41 10.71 -2.26
C ALA A 140 14.28 10.40 -1.03
N THR A 141 13.92 9.38 -0.24
CA THR A 141 14.61 9.02 1.01
C THR A 141 15.27 7.64 0.95
N LEU A 142 15.45 7.05 -0.24
CA LEU A 142 16.06 5.72 -0.40
C LEU A 142 17.51 5.62 0.12
N ASP A 143 18.23 6.73 0.22
CA ASP A 143 19.58 6.78 0.77
C ASP A 143 19.62 6.95 2.30
N ASP A 144 18.48 7.28 2.91
CA ASP A 144 18.30 7.36 4.37
C ASP A 144 17.39 6.21 4.85
N GLU A 145 18.02 5.10 5.26
CA GLU A 145 17.31 3.92 5.76
C GLU A 145 16.42 4.22 6.98
N ALA A 146 16.89 5.09 7.87
CA ALA A 146 16.16 5.40 9.10
C ALA A 146 14.87 6.15 8.76
N GLU A 147 14.95 7.14 7.87
CA GLU A 147 13.78 7.90 7.41
C GLU A 147 12.82 7.03 6.58
N CYS A 148 13.35 6.21 5.68
CA CYS A 148 12.55 5.24 4.91
C CYS A 148 11.77 4.28 5.84
N THR A 149 12.45 3.75 6.86
CA THR A 149 11.85 2.89 7.90
C THR A 149 10.79 3.64 8.71
N ASN A 150 11.06 4.87 9.11
CA ASN A 150 10.13 5.69 9.87
C ASN A 150 8.86 5.99 9.08
N ARG A 151 8.97 6.26 7.79
CA ARG A 151 7.82 6.45 6.89
C ARG A 151 6.95 5.20 6.80
N MET A 152 7.57 4.04 6.61
CA MET A 152 6.85 2.77 6.56
C MET A 152 6.12 2.47 7.88
N LYS A 153 6.78 2.72 9.02
CA LYS A 153 6.17 2.56 10.36
C LYS A 153 4.97 3.47 10.56
N ARG A 154 5.04 4.72 10.10
CA ARG A 154 3.91 5.68 10.21
C ARG A 154 2.67 5.17 9.50
N ILE A 155 2.83 4.65 8.28
CA ILE A 155 1.71 4.05 7.51
C ILE A 155 1.11 2.86 8.25
N GLY A 156 1.96 1.94 8.72
CA GLY A 156 1.51 0.79 9.50
C GLY A 156 0.74 1.20 10.76
N THR A 157 1.21 2.23 11.47
CA THR A 157 0.59 2.74 12.70
C THR A 157 -0.77 3.37 12.41
N SER A 158 -0.88 4.19 11.36
CA SER A 158 -2.15 4.81 10.96
C SER A 158 -3.22 3.77 10.59
N HIS A 159 -2.83 2.61 10.06
CA HIS A 159 -3.75 1.54 9.69
C HIS A 159 -3.98 0.50 10.79
N ALA A 160 -3.13 0.45 11.82
CA ALA A 160 -3.23 -0.53 12.90
C ALA A 160 -4.56 -0.46 13.66
N VAL A 161 -5.17 0.73 13.74
CA VAL A 161 -6.49 0.91 14.38
C VAL A 161 -7.60 0.13 13.65
N LEU A 162 -7.46 -0.06 12.33
CA LEU A 162 -8.43 -0.76 11.49
C LEU A 162 -8.43 -2.27 11.72
N ALA A 163 -7.35 -2.82 12.29
CA ALA A 163 -7.30 -4.23 12.64
C ALA A 163 -8.40 -4.61 13.64
N ARG A 164 -8.65 -3.73 14.62
CA ARG A 164 -9.67 -3.97 15.66
C ARG A 164 -11.09 -3.61 15.20
N THR A 165 -11.25 -2.58 14.39
CA THR A 165 -12.58 -2.03 14.06
C THR A 165 -13.15 -2.57 12.75
N CYS A 166 -12.29 -2.96 11.81
CA CYS A 166 -12.68 -3.37 10.46
C CYS A 166 -12.07 -4.71 10.04
N GLY A 167 -11.28 -5.36 10.91
CA GLY A 167 -10.61 -6.63 10.59
C GLY A 167 -9.54 -6.46 9.52
N PHE A 168 -8.83 -5.33 9.52
CA PHE A 168 -7.73 -5.07 8.60
C PHE A 168 -6.46 -5.83 9.03
N THR A 169 -6.09 -6.85 8.27
CA THR A 169 -5.04 -7.82 8.61
C THR A 169 -3.92 -7.84 7.57
N SER A 170 -2.83 -8.56 7.85
CA SER A 170 -1.61 -8.56 7.00
C SER A 170 -1.85 -9.08 5.59
N ASP A 171 -2.82 -9.97 5.39
CA ASP A 171 -3.23 -10.47 4.07
C ASP A 171 -3.71 -9.34 3.16
N ILE A 172 -4.35 -8.29 3.71
CA ILE A 172 -4.80 -7.15 2.90
C ILE A 172 -3.59 -6.35 2.39
N TRP A 173 -2.54 -6.19 3.21
CA TRP A 173 -1.29 -5.57 2.76
C TRP A 173 -0.60 -6.40 1.68
N GLU A 174 -0.56 -7.72 1.85
CA GLU A 174 0.01 -8.63 0.86
C GLU A 174 -0.74 -8.53 -0.47
N ARG A 175 -2.09 -8.56 -0.45
CA ARG A 175 -2.91 -8.37 -1.65
C ARG A 175 -2.72 -7.02 -2.31
N LEU A 176 -2.62 -5.95 -1.53
CA LEU A 176 -2.35 -4.61 -2.07
C LEU A 176 -0.99 -4.60 -2.80
N GLY A 177 0.04 -5.20 -2.21
CA GLY A 177 1.37 -5.31 -2.82
C GLY A 177 1.38 -6.14 -4.10
N GLU A 178 0.73 -7.32 -4.07
CA GLU A 178 0.59 -8.20 -5.24
C GLU A 178 -0.10 -7.49 -6.41
N ILE A 179 -1.26 -6.89 -6.17
CA ILE A 179 -2.03 -6.16 -7.19
C ILE A 179 -1.23 -4.97 -7.72
N THR A 180 -0.59 -4.20 -6.83
CA THR A 180 0.22 -3.05 -7.24
C THR A 180 1.35 -3.48 -8.15
N MET A 181 2.09 -4.53 -7.79
CA MET A 181 3.18 -5.05 -8.60
C MET A 181 2.69 -5.55 -9.96
N GLU A 182 1.60 -6.33 -9.99
CA GLU A 182 1.02 -6.82 -11.24
C GLU A 182 0.65 -5.67 -12.19
N ARG A 183 0.03 -4.62 -11.66
CA ARG A 183 -0.41 -3.46 -12.45
C ARG A 183 0.76 -2.59 -12.92
N ILE A 184 1.80 -2.44 -12.11
CA ILE A 184 3.02 -1.72 -12.52
C ILE A 184 3.74 -2.50 -13.62
N CYS A 185 3.93 -3.81 -13.45
CA CYS A 185 4.57 -4.64 -14.48
C CYS A 185 3.78 -4.64 -15.78
N ALA A 186 2.45 -4.74 -15.73
CA ALA A 186 1.61 -4.64 -16.92
C ALA A 186 1.76 -3.29 -17.63
N HIS A 187 1.93 -2.21 -16.86
CA HIS A 187 2.14 -0.87 -17.39
C HIS A 187 3.52 -0.71 -18.06
N GLU A 188 4.58 -1.18 -17.42
CA GLU A 188 5.94 -1.15 -17.98
C GLU A 188 6.04 -2.00 -19.27
N LEU A 189 5.36 -3.15 -19.33
CA LEU A 189 5.30 -3.97 -20.56
C LEU A 189 4.65 -3.23 -21.73
N VAL A 190 3.56 -2.50 -21.47
CA VAL A 190 2.89 -1.69 -22.49
C VAL A 190 3.80 -0.56 -22.96
N GLN A 191 4.45 0.17 -22.06
CA GLN A 191 5.39 1.24 -22.43
C GLN A 191 6.59 0.73 -23.23
N LEU A 192 7.15 -0.43 -22.87
CA LEU A 192 8.23 -1.06 -23.65
C LEU A 192 7.76 -1.44 -25.06
N SER A 193 6.53 -1.94 -25.19
CA SER A 193 5.96 -2.27 -26.51
C SER A 193 5.66 -1.03 -27.35
N GLU A 194 5.12 0.03 -26.76
CA GLU A 194 4.82 1.30 -27.44
C GLU A 194 6.11 2.01 -27.87
N CYS A 195 7.12 2.10 -26.99
CA CYS A 195 8.42 2.65 -27.37
C CYS A 195 9.14 1.81 -28.44
N ALA A 196 8.98 0.49 -28.45
CA ALA A 196 9.51 -0.35 -29.53
C ALA A 196 8.81 -0.06 -30.87
N CYS A 197 7.49 0.14 -30.86
CA CYS A 197 6.73 0.54 -32.04
C CYS A 197 7.10 1.95 -32.53
N ASP A 198 7.28 2.91 -31.62
CA ASP A 198 7.67 4.28 -31.95
C ASP A 198 9.12 4.34 -32.50
N PHE A 199 10.02 3.50 -32.01
CA PHE A 199 11.38 3.40 -32.55
C PHE A 199 11.40 2.77 -33.95
N VAL A 200 10.55 1.77 -34.20
CA VAL A 200 10.39 1.16 -35.53
C VAL A 200 9.74 2.14 -36.52
N CYS A 201 8.75 2.93 -36.09
CA CYS A 201 8.10 3.93 -36.94
C CYS A 201 8.98 5.16 -37.25
N ASN A 202 10.01 5.46 -36.45
CA ASN A 202 10.96 6.54 -36.76
C ASN A 202 12.16 6.10 -37.63
N CYS A 203 12.28 4.81 -37.96
CA CYS A 203 13.34 4.30 -38.85
C CYS A 203 12.92 4.21 -40.34
N ASP A 204 11.67 4.52 -40.70
CA ASP A 204 11.17 4.34 -42.08
C ASP A 204 10.91 5.65 -42.87
N CYS A 205 11.56 6.75 -42.46
CA CYS A 205 11.47 8.05 -43.16
C CYS A 205 12.85 8.62 -43.55
N GLY A 206 13.77 7.77 -44.01
CA GLY A 206 15.10 8.21 -44.43
C GLY A 206 15.74 7.30 -45.47
N GLY A 207 15.28 7.35 -46.71
CA GLY A 207 15.91 6.55 -47.77
C GLY A 207 15.29 6.66 -49.16
N VAL A 208 15.27 7.86 -49.76
CA VAL A 208 15.41 7.97 -51.22
C VAL A 208 16.33 9.15 -51.53
N THR A 209 17.63 8.86 -51.65
CA THR A 209 18.60 9.74 -52.31
C THR A 209 18.56 9.47 -53.81
N ALA A 210 18.46 10.57 -54.57
CA ALA A 210 19.00 10.84 -55.91
C ALA A 210 19.43 9.66 -56.80
N ASP A 211 18.80 9.58 -57.97
CA ASP A 211 19.46 9.75 -59.28
C ASP A 211 18.50 10.47 -60.25
#